data_AF-A0A915N2N9-F1
#
_entry.id   AF-A0A915N2N9-F1
#
_cell.length_a   1.000
_cell.length_b   1.000
_cell.length_c   1.000
_cell.angle_alpha   90.00
_cell.angle_beta   90.00
_cell.angle_gamma   90.00
#
_symmetry.space_group_name_H-M   'P 1'
#
loop_
_entity.id
_entity.type
_entity.pdbx_description
1 polymer ?
#
loop_
_entity_poly.entity_id
_entity_poly.type
_entity_poly.pdbx_seq_one_letter_code
_entity_poly.pdbx_strand_id
1 'polypeptide(L)'
;MISWHHDGILLFNGTEFEPTSGIEPSRIILQRSLEEINNDEEMKGEKCFIEAYSLLLRNLSLEDSGKYGCQLWTQNGGQQQLDFKLDVLGDSALKLNFPANLTYDHTECCIEKGVSPLCRPMCRPRNIGEEFFDPISCQVDDYKKFLNCVTNGGKRDYLPCCRKKALPPFCFDFCGNNFQVNE
;
A
#
# COMPACT_ATOMS: atom_id res chain seq x y z
N MET A 1 -2.01 -3.48 27.66
CA MET A 1 -0.82 -2.63 27.43
C MET A 1 -0.51 -2.68 25.94
N ILE A 2 -0.19 -1.53 25.33
CA ILE A 2 0.15 -1.44 23.91
C ILE A 2 1.59 -0.94 23.80
N SER A 3 2.36 -1.41 22.84
CA SER A 3 3.67 -0.84 22.53
C SER A 3 3.93 -0.84 21.02
N TRP A 4 4.62 0.18 20.55
CA TRP A 4 4.94 0.36 19.13
C TRP A 4 6.43 0.24 18.89
N HIS A 5 6.80 -0.38 17.77
CA HIS A 5 8.18 -0.65 17.39
C HIS A 5 8.46 -0.29 15.93
N HIS A 6 9.71 0.07 15.61
CA HIS A 6 10.25 0.18 14.25
C HIS A 6 11.54 -0.64 14.19
N ASP A 7 11.57 -1.66 13.33
CA ASP A 7 12.67 -2.62 13.18
C ASP A 7 13.12 -3.25 14.52
N GLY A 8 12.16 -3.46 15.41
CA GLY A 8 12.37 -4.03 16.74
C GLY A 8 12.78 -3.02 17.82
N ILE A 9 13.02 -1.76 17.46
CA ILE A 9 13.29 -0.67 18.40
C ILE A 9 11.97 -0.13 18.95
N LEU A 10 11.87 0.00 20.27
CA LEU A 10 10.69 0.54 20.95
C LEU A 10 10.53 2.03 20.64
N LEU A 11 9.36 2.42 20.12
CA LEU A 11 8.99 3.81 19.81
C LEU A 11 8.06 4.41 20.85
N PHE A 12 7.07 3.62 21.28
CA PHE A 12 6.10 4.02 22.30
C PHE A 12 5.84 2.88 23.26
N ASN A 13 5.85 3.19 24.56
CA ASN A 13 5.37 2.31 25.61
C ASN A 13 4.03 2.85 26.13
N GLY A 14 2.93 2.19 25.79
CA GLY A 14 1.60 2.77 25.96
C GLY A 14 1.44 4.00 25.07
N THR A 15 1.27 5.16 25.70
CA THR A 15 1.16 6.47 25.03
C THR A 15 2.42 7.32 25.15
N GLU A 16 3.45 6.82 25.85
CA GLU A 16 4.69 7.55 26.11
C GLU A 16 5.70 7.28 24.99
N PHE A 17 6.26 8.34 24.43
CA PHE A 17 7.31 8.25 23.42
C PHE A 17 8.64 7.83 24.06
N GLU A 18 9.39 6.97 23.40
CA GLU A 18 10.70 6.47 23.83
C GLU A 18 11.83 7.28 23.16
N PRO A 19 12.52 8.18 23.89
CA PRO A 19 13.57 9.03 23.31
C PRO A 19 14.80 8.26 22.83
N THR A 20 15.03 7.05 23.36
CA THR A 20 16.16 6.21 22.94
C THR A 20 15.94 5.54 21.58
N SER A 21 14.74 5.68 20.99
CA SER A 21 14.42 5.15 19.66
C SER A 21 15.27 5.76 18.54
N GLY A 22 15.86 6.94 18.76
CA GLY A 22 16.63 7.68 17.74
C GLY A 22 15.77 8.40 16.70
N ILE A 23 14.44 8.29 16.78
CA ILE A 23 13.51 9.01 15.90
C ILE A 23 13.21 10.39 16.48
N GLU A 24 13.08 11.39 15.61
CA GLU A 24 12.68 12.74 16.02
C GLU A 24 11.19 12.76 16.46
N PRO A 25 10.85 13.21 17.69
CA PRO A 25 9.48 13.18 18.20
C PRO A 25 8.47 13.97 17.37
N SER A 26 8.93 14.99 16.63
CA SER A 26 8.08 15.81 15.77
C SER A 26 7.59 15.05 14.52
N ARG A 27 8.30 13.99 14.13
CA ARG A 27 8.05 13.20 12.91
C ARG A 27 7.17 11.98 13.14
N ILE A 28 6.93 11.61 14.40
CA ILE A 28 6.13 10.44 14.76
C ILE A 28 5.16 10.76 15.88
N ILE A 29 3.87 10.53 15.66
CA ILE A 29 2.81 10.87 16.61
C ILE A 29 1.94 9.66 16.82
N LEU A 30 1.71 9.31 18.09
CA LEU A 30 0.71 8.33 18.46
C LEU A 30 -0.62 9.02 18.74
N GLN A 31 -1.59 8.81 17.86
CA GLN A 31 -2.95 9.31 18.02
C GLN A 31 -3.80 8.25 18.73
N ARG A 32 -4.54 8.68 19.75
CA ARG A 32 -5.53 7.88 20.48
C ARG A 32 -6.93 8.41 20.16
N SER A 33 -7.85 7.54 19.77
CA SER A 33 -9.27 7.86 19.62
C SER A 33 -10.12 6.98 20.52
N LEU A 34 -11.22 7.56 21.02
CA LEU A 34 -12.22 6.89 21.86
C LEU A 34 -13.58 7.17 21.23
N GLU A 35 -14.25 6.12 20.78
CA GLU A 35 -15.58 6.20 20.16
C GLU A 35 -16.58 5.45 21.04
N GLU A 36 -17.68 6.10 21.41
CA GLU A 36 -18.75 5.48 22.20
C GLU A 36 -19.57 4.55 21.31
N ILE A 37 -19.74 3.30 21.73
CA ILE A 37 -20.62 2.35 21.06
C ILE A 37 -22.03 2.59 21.60
N ASN A 38 -22.90 3.18 20.79
CA ASN A 38 -24.32 3.19 21.08
C ASN A 38 -24.88 1.79 20.80
N ASN A 39 -24.91 0.95 21.82
CA ASN A 39 -25.74 -0.25 21.77
C ASN A 39 -27.19 0.20 21.90
N ASP A 40 -27.85 0.46 20.76
CA ASP A 40 -29.30 0.48 20.66
C ASP A 40 -29.80 -0.93 20.94
N GLU A 41 -29.89 -1.30 22.22
CA GLU A 41 -30.85 -2.24 22.81
C GLU A 41 -30.45 -2.48 24.28
N GLU A 42 -31.35 -2.07 25.17
CA GLU A 42 -31.50 -2.40 26.59
C GLU A 42 -30.41 -3.30 27.21
N MET A 43 -29.22 -2.75 27.46
CA MET A 43 -28.38 -3.20 28.56
C MET A 43 -28.05 -2.05 29.50
N LYS A 44 -28.41 -2.30 30.75
CA LYS A 44 -28.54 -1.35 31.83
C LYS A 44 -27.17 -0.79 32.24
N GLY A 45 -26.79 0.35 31.66
CA GLY A 45 -25.98 1.37 32.35
C GLY A 45 -24.46 1.36 32.15
N GLU A 46 -23.87 0.48 31.34
CA GLU A 46 -22.44 0.55 31.02
C GLU A 46 -22.21 1.08 29.60
N LYS A 47 -21.62 2.27 29.51
CA LYS A 47 -21.16 2.86 28.24
C LYS A 47 -19.93 2.07 27.77
N CYS A 48 -20.04 1.41 26.63
CA CYS A 48 -18.89 0.76 25.97
C CYS A 48 -18.18 1.74 25.04
N PHE A 49 -16.85 1.66 24.99
CA PHE A 49 -16.04 2.49 24.12
C PHE A 49 -15.10 1.61 23.30
N ILE A 50 -14.93 1.96 22.03
CA ILE A 50 -13.84 1.46 21.19
C ILE A 50 -12.68 2.43 21.36
N GLU A 51 -11.56 1.89 21.80
CA GLU A 51 -10.31 2.63 21.84
C GLU A 51 -9.42 2.20 20.68
N ALA A 52 -8.94 3.17 19.90
CA ALA A 52 -8.03 2.92 18.81
C ALA A 52 -6.74 3.74 18.95
N TYR A 53 -5.64 3.14 18.52
CA TYR A 53 -4.31 3.73 18.50
C TYR A 53 -3.79 3.74 17.07
N SER A 54 -3.38 4.90 16.58
CA SER A 54 -2.87 5.09 15.23
C SER A 54 -1.51 5.76 15.27
N LEU A 55 -0.53 5.14 14.60
CA LEU A 55 0.80 5.70 14.44
C LEU A 55 0.82 6.59 13.18
N LEU A 56 1.08 7.88 13.37
CA LEU A 56 1.17 8.87 12.30
C LEU A 56 2.63 9.23 12.05
N LEU A 57 3.08 9.04 10.81
CA LEU A 57 4.41 9.43 10.35
C LEU A 57 4.31 10.74 9.55
N ARG A 58 5.21 11.69 9.80
CA ARG A 58 5.24 13.01 9.16
C ARG A 58 6.57 13.25 8.47
N ASN A 59 6.50 13.92 7.31
CA ASN A 59 7.67 14.27 6.51
C ASN A 59 8.57 13.06 6.26
N LEU A 60 8.03 12.02 5.62
CA LEU A 60 8.72 10.73 5.40
C LEU A 60 10.03 10.91 4.61
N SER A 61 11.02 10.12 4.99
CA SER A 61 12.34 10.00 4.39
C SER A 61 12.67 8.53 4.14
N LEU A 62 13.72 8.25 3.36
CA LEU A 62 14.14 6.88 3.07
C LEU A 62 14.44 6.06 4.35
N GLU A 63 14.92 6.72 5.40
CA GLU A 63 15.28 6.12 6.69
C GLU A 63 14.05 5.66 7.50
N ASP A 64 12.85 6.17 7.18
CA ASP A 64 11.61 5.75 7.81
C ASP A 64 11.07 4.43 7.20
N SER A 65 11.74 3.89 6.18
CA SER A 65 11.42 2.56 5.68
C SER A 65 11.77 1.51 6.72
N GLY A 66 10.96 0.47 6.85
CA GLY A 66 11.19 -0.55 7.87
C GLY A 66 9.93 -1.29 8.26
N LYS A 67 10.08 -2.19 9.22
CA LYS A 67 8.97 -2.97 9.79
C LYS A 67 8.45 -2.25 11.03
N TYR A 68 7.24 -1.74 10.97
CA TYR A 68 6.50 -1.21 12.12
C TYR A 68 5.69 -2.32 12.78
N GLY A 69 5.72 -2.38 14.10
CA GLY A 69 5.02 -3.41 14.88
C GLY A 69 4.22 -2.82 16.02
N CYS A 70 2.97 -3.23 16.17
CA CYS A 70 2.14 -2.94 17.32
C CYS A 70 1.94 -4.23 18.12
N GLN A 71 2.33 -4.23 19.39
CA GLN A 71 2.14 -5.34 20.30
C GLN A 71 1.11 -4.97 21.37
N LEU A 72 0.15 -5.87 21.59
CA LEU A 72 -0.96 -5.71 22.51
C LEU A 72 -0.95 -6.85 23.52
N TRP A 73 -0.91 -6.51 24.81
CA TRP A 73 -1.07 -7.45 25.91
C TRP A 73 -2.39 -7.20 26.63
N THR A 74 -3.21 -8.24 26.67
CA THR A 74 -4.50 -8.27 27.37
C THR A 74 -4.31 -8.71 28.82
N GLN A 75 -5.25 -8.34 29.70
CA GLN A 75 -5.20 -8.72 31.12
C GLN A 75 -5.26 -10.24 31.34
N ASN A 76 -5.86 -10.96 30.40
CA ASN A 76 -5.99 -12.42 30.45
C ASN A 76 -4.73 -13.15 29.96
N GLY A 77 -3.61 -12.43 29.78
CA GLY A 77 -2.35 -12.99 29.28
C GLY A 77 -2.31 -13.24 27.77
N GLY A 78 -3.37 -12.90 27.03
CA GLY A 78 -3.36 -12.92 25.58
C GLY A 78 -2.45 -11.84 25.02
N GLN A 79 -1.59 -12.22 24.07
CA GLN A 79 -0.71 -11.32 23.34
C GLN A 79 -1.10 -11.33 21.86
N GLN A 80 -1.19 -10.15 21.26
CA GLN A 80 -1.40 -9.96 19.83
C GLN A 80 -0.29 -9.07 19.27
N GLN A 81 0.11 -9.33 18.03
CA GLN A 81 1.09 -8.52 17.31
C GLN A 81 0.59 -8.26 15.89
N LEU A 82 0.67 -7.00 15.47
CA LEU A 82 0.35 -6.52 14.14
C LEU A 82 1.61 -5.91 13.54
N ASP A 83 2.04 -6.41 12.39
CA ASP A 83 3.24 -5.97 11.71
C ASP A 83 2.91 -5.33 10.35
N PHE A 84 3.53 -4.19 10.07
CA PHE A 84 3.37 -3.41 8.85
C PHE A 84 4.75 -3.16 8.23
N LYS A 85 4.91 -3.41 6.94
CA LYS A 85 6.14 -3.05 6.22
C LYS A 85 5.90 -1.72 5.50
N LEU A 86 6.70 -0.71 5.84
CA LEU A 86 6.73 0.57 5.14
C LEU A 86 7.97 0.61 4.25
N ASP A 87 7.77 0.95 2.98
CA ASP A 87 8.85 1.24 2.04
C ASP A 87 8.66 2.66 1.52
N VAL A 88 9.53 3.58 1.96
CA VAL A 88 9.55 4.96 1.47
C VAL A 88 10.34 4.98 0.17
N LEU A 89 9.63 5.22 -0.92
CA LEU A 89 10.21 5.27 -2.25
C LEU A 89 10.82 6.66 -2.47
N GLY A 90 12.14 6.73 -2.68
CA GLY A 90 12.78 7.97 -3.11
C GLY A 90 12.42 8.33 -4.54
N ASP A 91 12.78 9.55 -4.97
CA ASP A 91 12.52 10.09 -6.32
C ASP A 91 12.99 9.20 -7.49
N SER A 92 13.81 8.18 -7.21
CA SER A 92 14.36 7.26 -8.21
C SER A 92 13.73 5.87 -8.21
N ALA A 93 12.99 5.48 -7.17
CA ALA A 93 12.42 4.13 -7.07
C ALA A 93 11.23 3.91 -8.03
N LEU A 94 10.54 4.99 -8.44
CA LEU A 94 9.55 4.99 -9.52
C LEU A 94 10.06 5.65 -10.81
N LYS A 95 11.33 6.08 -10.86
CA LYS A 95 12.03 6.32 -12.14
C LYS A 95 12.38 4.98 -12.77
N LEU A 96 11.35 4.19 -13.04
CA LEU A 96 11.37 3.25 -14.14
C LEU A 96 11.91 4.06 -15.33
N ASN A 97 13.04 3.62 -15.90
CA ASN A 97 13.57 4.15 -17.15
C ASN A 97 12.58 3.80 -18.27
N PHE A 98 11.39 4.40 -18.24
CA PHE A 98 10.44 4.36 -19.32
C PHE A 98 11.16 5.02 -20.50
N PRO A 99 11.29 4.31 -21.62
CA PRO A 99 11.80 4.92 -22.82
C PRO A 99 11.06 6.25 -23.05
N ALA A 100 11.78 7.35 -23.22
CA ALA A 100 11.21 8.68 -23.49
C ALA A 100 10.28 8.71 -24.73
N ASN A 101 10.24 7.61 -25.48
CA ASN A 101 9.45 7.39 -26.67
C ASN A 101 8.17 6.56 -26.43
N LEU A 102 7.75 6.34 -25.17
CA LEU A 102 6.40 5.81 -24.90
C LEU A 102 5.37 6.89 -25.19
N THR A 103 4.67 6.77 -26.31
CA THR A 103 3.64 7.73 -26.75
C THR A 103 2.23 7.14 -26.73
N TYR A 104 2.06 5.91 -26.23
CA TYR A 104 0.74 5.29 -26.22
C TYR A 104 -0.09 5.78 -25.02
N ASP A 105 -1.32 6.17 -25.32
CA ASP A 105 -2.32 6.67 -24.40
C ASP A 105 -3.57 5.79 -24.57
N HIS A 106 -3.94 5.09 -23.50
CA HIS A 106 -5.10 4.21 -23.46
C HIS A 106 -6.17 4.74 -22.49
N THR A 107 -6.13 6.02 -22.13
CA THR A 107 -7.04 6.63 -21.14
C THR A 107 -8.52 6.41 -21.52
N GLU A 108 -8.89 6.59 -22.78
CA GLU A 108 -10.28 6.39 -23.23
C GLU A 108 -10.75 4.94 -23.03
N CYS A 109 -9.96 3.96 -23.49
CA CYS A 109 -10.28 2.54 -23.30
C CYS A 109 -10.34 2.15 -21.82
N CYS A 110 -9.41 2.66 -21.00
CA CYS A 110 -9.41 2.37 -19.57
C CYS A 110 -10.65 2.93 -18.86
N ILE A 111 -11.11 4.11 -19.24
CA ILE A 111 -12.36 4.69 -18.72
C ILE A 111 -13.54 3.83 -19.14
N GLU A 112 -13.61 3.41 -20.41
CA GLU A 112 -14.68 2.57 -20.95
C GLU A 112 -14.73 1.19 -20.26
N LYS A 113 -13.56 0.56 -20.04
CA LYS A 113 -13.46 -0.73 -19.33
C LYS A 113 -13.65 -0.62 -17.82
N GLY A 114 -13.75 0.60 -17.28
CA GLY A 114 -13.96 0.83 -15.86
C GLY A 114 -12.75 0.52 -15.00
N VAL A 115 -11.54 0.91 -15.44
CA VAL A 115 -10.35 0.95 -14.59
C VAL A 115 -10.55 2.01 -13.50
N SER A 116 -10.34 1.61 -12.25
CA SER A 116 -10.49 2.43 -11.06
C SER A 116 -9.67 3.72 -11.17
N PRO A 117 -10.17 4.89 -10.71
CA PRO A 117 -9.44 6.15 -10.79
C PRO A 117 -8.02 6.08 -10.23
N LEU A 118 -7.82 5.34 -9.13
CA LEU A 118 -6.52 5.09 -8.50
C LEU A 118 -5.51 4.39 -9.44
N CYS A 119 -6.00 3.60 -10.39
CA CYS A 119 -5.20 2.75 -11.29
C CYS A 119 -5.09 3.28 -12.71
N ARG A 120 -5.77 4.39 -13.03
CA ARG A 120 -5.68 5.07 -14.33
C ARG A 120 -4.29 5.63 -14.70
N PRO A 121 -3.38 5.96 -13.77
CA PRO A 121 -2.02 6.36 -14.15
C PRO A 121 -1.32 5.32 -15.06
N MET A 122 -1.66 4.03 -14.93
CA MET A 122 -1.15 2.96 -15.78
C MET A 122 -1.51 3.11 -17.26
N CYS A 123 -2.66 3.73 -17.54
CA CYS A 123 -3.22 3.88 -18.89
C CYS A 123 -2.48 4.90 -19.74
N ARG A 124 -1.65 5.74 -19.09
CA ARG A 124 -0.82 6.74 -19.74
C ARG A 124 0.61 6.71 -19.19
N PRO A 125 1.42 5.70 -19.57
CA PRO A 125 2.73 5.48 -18.98
C PRO A 125 3.73 6.64 -19.12
N ARG A 126 3.53 7.52 -20.12
CA ARG A 126 4.36 8.72 -20.28
C ARG A 126 4.33 9.63 -19.04
N ASN A 127 3.20 9.66 -18.34
CA ASN A 127 2.96 10.54 -17.21
C ASN A 127 2.88 9.77 -15.88
N ILE A 128 3.17 8.46 -15.89
CA ILE A 128 3.02 7.62 -14.69
C ILE A 128 3.95 8.03 -13.54
N GLY A 129 5.05 8.73 -13.84
CA GLY A 129 5.95 9.30 -12.84
C GLY A 129 5.56 10.71 -12.37
N GLU A 130 4.55 11.33 -12.98
CA GLU A 130 3.99 12.63 -12.55
C GLU A 130 2.87 12.44 -11.53
N GLU A 131 2.27 11.25 -11.48
CA GLU A 131 1.17 10.89 -10.58
C GLU A 131 1.71 9.97 -9.47
N PHE A 132 1.28 10.19 -8.22
CA PHE A 132 1.61 9.27 -7.12
C PHE A 132 0.81 7.98 -7.32
N PHE A 133 1.44 6.99 -7.95
CA PHE A 133 0.83 5.74 -8.34
C PHE A 133 1.50 4.56 -7.63
N ASP A 134 0.73 3.84 -6.82
CA ASP A 134 1.14 2.56 -6.27
C ASP A 134 0.45 1.41 -7.04
N PRO A 135 1.21 0.65 -7.87
CA PRO A 135 0.66 -0.49 -8.59
C PRO A 135 0.12 -1.58 -7.66
N ILE A 136 0.62 -1.71 -6.43
CA ILE A 136 0.20 -2.78 -5.51
C ILE A 136 -1.21 -2.51 -4.97
N SER A 137 -1.64 -1.24 -4.93
CA SER A 137 -2.99 -0.85 -4.51
C SER A 137 -4.09 -1.18 -5.53
N CYS A 138 -3.74 -1.63 -6.73
CA CYS A 138 -4.70 -1.97 -7.79
C CYS A 138 -5.25 -3.39 -7.67
N GLN A 139 -6.55 -3.54 -7.90
CA GLN A 139 -7.18 -4.86 -7.88
C GLN A 139 -6.81 -5.66 -9.13
N VAL A 140 -6.89 -6.99 -9.04
CA VAL A 140 -6.65 -7.91 -10.17
C VAL A 140 -7.53 -7.56 -11.38
N ASP A 141 -8.75 -7.10 -11.13
CA ASP A 141 -9.69 -6.70 -12.17
C ASP A 141 -9.25 -5.42 -12.91
N ASP A 142 -8.65 -4.45 -12.21
CA ASP A 142 -8.06 -3.25 -12.84
C ASP A 142 -6.95 -3.63 -13.80
N TYR A 143 -6.09 -4.57 -13.41
CA TYR A 143 -5.04 -5.11 -14.27
C TYR A 143 -5.61 -5.82 -15.51
N LYS A 144 -6.66 -6.63 -15.38
CA LYS A 144 -7.31 -7.31 -16.50
C LYS A 144 -7.92 -6.31 -17.49
N LYS A 145 -8.61 -5.28 -16.99
CA LYS A 145 -9.19 -4.20 -17.80
C LYS A 145 -8.11 -3.40 -18.53
N PHE A 146 -7.04 -3.03 -17.84
CA PHE A 146 -5.88 -2.36 -18.44
C PHE A 146 -5.21 -3.24 -19.51
N LEU A 147 -4.96 -4.51 -19.20
CA LEU A 147 -4.35 -5.47 -20.13
C LEU A 147 -5.19 -5.61 -21.40
N ASN A 148 -6.53 -5.60 -21.29
CA ASN A 148 -7.42 -5.58 -22.44
C ASN A 148 -7.13 -4.40 -23.38
N CYS A 149 -6.88 -3.21 -22.84
CA CYS A 149 -6.60 -2.01 -23.63
C CYS A 149 -5.24 -2.07 -24.35
N VAL A 150 -4.17 -2.49 -23.66
CA VAL A 150 -2.81 -2.51 -24.24
C VAL A 150 -2.58 -3.68 -25.22
N THR A 151 -3.44 -4.70 -25.17
CA THR A 151 -3.36 -5.91 -26.02
C THR A 151 -4.34 -5.89 -27.20
N ASN A 152 -4.96 -4.75 -27.53
CA ASN A 152 -6.01 -4.64 -28.55
C ASN A 152 -7.17 -5.65 -28.30
N GLY A 153 -7.70 -5.65 -27.08
CA GLY A 153 -8.78 -6.53 -26.65
C GLY A 153 -8.34 -7.97 -26.38
N GLY A 154 -7.10 -8.18 -25.91
CA GLY A 154 -6.54 -9.51 -25.64
C GLY A 154 -5.95 -10.22 -26.87
N LYS A 155 -5.84 -9.54 -28.01
CA LYS A 155 -5.42 -10.14 -29.29
C LYS A 155 -3.91 -10.13 -29.53
N ARG A 156 -3.17 -9.31 -28.79
CA ARG A 156 -1.70 -9.26 -28.84
C ARG A 156 -1.10 -9.96 -27.64
N ASP A 157 -0.26 -10.96 -27.93
CA ASP A 157 0.61 -11.60 -26.95
C ASP A 157 2.00 -10.93 -26.97
N TYR A 158 2.39 -10.32 -25.85
CA TYR A 158 3.69 -9.68 -25.69
C TYR A 158 4.75 -10.60 -25.08
N LEU A 159 4.41 -11.85 -24.74
CA LEU A 159 5.33 -12.83 -24.16
C LEU A 159 6.62 -13.01 -24.97
N PRO A 160 6.62 -13.09 -26.33
CA PRO A 160 7.86 -13.16 -27.10
C PRO A 160 8.75 -11.93 -26.91
N CYS A 161 8.15 -10.74 -26.81
CA CYS A 161 8.87 -9.49 -26.57
C CYS A 161 9.45 -9.45 -25.16
N CYS A 162 8.68 -9.84 -24.15
CA CYS A 162 9.11 -9.88 -22.75
C CYS A 162 10.29 -10.84 -22.52
N ARG A 163 10.27 -12.02 -23.17
CA ARG A 163 11.41 -12.94 -23.17
C ARG A 163 12.65 -12.31 -23.80
N LYS A 164 12.51 -11.65 -24.95
CA LYS A 164 13.62 -10.95 -25.62
C LYS A 164 14.19 -9.82 -24.77
N LYS A 165 13.37 -9.18 -23.93
CA LYS A 165 13.76 -8.15 -22.96
C LYS A 165 14.28 -8.70 -21.64
N ALA A 166 14.39 -10.02 -21.50
CA ALA A 166 14.88 -10.70 -20.30
C ALA A 166 14.12 -10.29 -19.02
N LEU A 167 12.80 -10.06 -19.14
CA LEU A 167 11.97 -9.88 -17.95
C LEU A 167 11.93 -11.18 -17.13
N PRO A 168 11.85 -11.10 -15.78
CA PRO A 168 11.73 -12.28 -14.93
C PRO A 168 10.51 -13.15 -15.29
N PRO A 169 10.58 -14.48 -15.09
CA PRO A 169 9.48 -15.38 -15.46
C PRO A 169 8.14 -15.06 -14.81
N PHE A 170 8.12 -14.52 -13.58
CA PHE A 170 6.88 -14.14 -12.90
C PHE A 170 6.14 -12.97 -13.62
N CYS A 171 6.83 -12.19 -14.46
CA CYS A 171 6.20 -11.14 -15.25
C CYS A 171 5.50 -11.68 -16.51
N PHE A 172 5.70 -12.96 -16.86
CA PHE A 172 5.22 -13.51 -18.13
C PHE A 172 3.71 -13.64 -18.20
N ASP A 173 3.04 -13.89 -17.07
CA ASP A 173 1.58 -13.95 -17.01
C ASP A 173 0.96 -12.58 -17.34
N PHE A 174 1.64 -11.51 -16.91
CA PHE A 174 1.29 -10.13 -17.28
C PHE A 174 1.48 -9.88 -18.78
N CYS A 175 2.61 -10.33 -19.34
CA CYS A 175 2.92 -10.17 -20.76
C CYS A 175 2.01 -10.98 -21.70
N GLY A 176 1.56 -12.14 -21.25
CA GLY A 176 0.73 -13.06 -22.03
C GLY A 176 -0.76 -12.84 -21.89
N ASN A 177 -1.20 -11.77 -21.21
CA ASN A 177 -2.62 -11.52 -20.92
C ASN A 177 -3.31 -12.67 -20.14
N ASN A 178 -2.54 -13.43 -19.37
CA ASN A 178 -3.01 -14.56 -18.57
C ASN A 178 -2.82 -14.28 -17.07
N PHE A 179 -2.87 -13.01 -16.68
CA PHE A 179 -2.58 -12.58 -15.33
C PHE A 179 -3.59 -13.15 -14.32
N GLN A 180 -3.10 -14.05 -13.47
CA GLN A 180 -3.80 -14.63 -12.33
C GLN A 180 -2.96 -14.35 -11.08
N VAL A 181 -3.53 -13.63 -10.11
CA VAL A 181 -2.92 -13.50 -8.79
C VAL A 181 -3.57 -14.57 -7.93
N ASN A 182 -2.76 -15.48 -7.38
CA ASN A 182 -3.23 -16.44 -6.39
C ASN A 182 -3.58 -15.65 -5.11
N GLU A 183 -4.81 -15.82 -4.63
CA GLU A 183 -5.28 -15.33 -3.32
C GLU A 183 -4.56 -16.02 -2.16
#